data_AF-A0A5M9NXB5-F1
#
_entry.id   AF-A0A5M9NXB5-F1
#
_cell.length_a   1.000
_cell.length_b   1.000
_cell.length_c   1.000
_cell.angle_alpha   90.00
_cell.angle_beta   90.00
_cell.angle_gamma   90.00
#
_symmetry.space_group_name_H-M   'P 1'
#
loop_
_entity.id
_entity.type
_entity.pdbx_description
1 polymer ?
#
loop_
_entity_poly.entity_id
_entity_poly.type
_entity_poly.pdbx_seq_one_letter_code
_entity_poly.pdbx_strand_id
1 'polypeptide(L)'
;MSMSAEHAEEVKDEVAVVCCRTEEGTIIAAENLEDPDIFPDMVDSGLLTIPDNCLKVKEVIGAKLTKTIDSLTPLTPDILEGIKTAESKKEDKEEVKEDSTEDKVPQIDNMVNEGNASVSVVGGTLKIQIEEGRGIDIELPFYIG
;
A
#
# COMPACT_ATOMS: atom_id res chain seq x y z
N MET A 1 -8.06 -8.91 1.80
CA MET A 1 -7.43 -10.20 1.48
C MET A 1 -7.52 -10.37 -0.02
N SER A 2 -6.42 -10.72 -0.68
CA SER A 2 -6.38 -10.71 -2.14
C SER A 2 -7.36 -11.68 -2.80
N MET A 3 -7.92 -11.25 -3.94
CA MET A 3 -8.98 -11.95 -4.65
C MET A 3 -8.52 -13.23 -5.37
N SER A 4 -9.45 -14.17 -5.60
CA SER A 4 -9.22 -15.31 -6.49
C SER A 4 -9.28 -14.88 -7.96
N ALA A 5 -8.69 -15.67 -8.85
CA ALA A 5 -8.79 -15.45 -10.29
C ALA A 5 -10.24 -15.53 -10.81
N GLU A 6 -11.10 -16.32 -10.15
CA GLU A 6 -12.52 -16.43 -10.47
C GLU A 6 -13.28 -15.14 -10.11
N HIS A 7 -13.07 -14.62 -8.89
CA HIS A 7 -13.65 -13.34 -8.46
C HIS A 7 -13.19 -12.17 -9.34
N ALA A 8 -11.92 -12.17 -9.74
CA ALA A 8 -11.35 -11.16 -10.65
C ALA A 8 -12.03 -11.11 -12.04
N GLU A 9 -12.67 -12.20 -12.50
CA GLU A 9 -13.50 -12.18 -13.72
C GLU A 9 -14.91 -11.63 -13.48
N GLU A 10 -15.43 -11.73 -12.26
CA GLU A 10 -16.71 -11.12 -11.85
C GLU A 10 -16.54 -9.60 -11.70
N VAL A 11 -15.65 -9.16 -10.80
CA VAL A 11 -15.34 -7.73 -10.51
C VAL A 11 -14.42 -7.05 -11.53
N LYS A 12 -14.22 -7.66 -12.71
CA LYS A 12 -13.29 -7.21 -13.77
C LYS A 12 -13.44 -5.74 -14.21
N ASP A 13 -14.62 -5.17 -14.01
CA ASP A 13 -14.99 -3.80 -14.38
C ASP A 13 -14.90 -2.80 -13.22
N GLU A 14 -14.60 -3.25 -12.01
CA GLU A 14 -14.33 -2.39 -10.85
C GLU A 14 -12.88 -1.90 -10.83
N VAL A 15 -12.61 -0.92 -9.97
CA VAL A 15 -11.28 -0.29 -9.81
C VAL A 15 -10.26 -1.26 -9.19
N ALA A 16 -8.99 -1.09 -9.52
CA ALA A 16 -7.92 -1.96 -9.05
C ALA A 16 -7.05 -1.30 -7.97
N VAL A 17 -6.97 -1.95 -6.81
CA VAL A 17 -6.17 -1.52 -5.65
C VAL A 17 -5.35 -2.73 -5.18
N VAL A 18 -4.08 -2.55 -4.80
CA VAL A 18 -3.27 -3.69 -4.30
C VAL A 18 -3.59 -4.04 -2.85
N CYS A 19 -3.71 -5.34 -2.55
CA CYS A 19 -3.92 -5.84 -1.18
C CYS A 19 -2.66 -5.71 -0.32
N CYS A 20 -1.51 -6.03 -0.88
CA CYS A 20 -0.22 -6.05 -0.20
C CYS A 20 0.75 -5.06 -0.84
N ARG A 21 1.84 -4.74 -0.13
CA ARG A 21 3.02 -4.13 -0.74
C ARG A 21 3.46 -4.99 -1.93
N THR A 22 3.60 -4.37 -3.08
CA THR A 22 3.87 -5.02 -4.37
C THR A 22 5.17 -4.45 -4.94
N GLU A 23 6.09 -5.34 -5.32
CA GLU A 23 7.46 -4.96 -5.70
C GLU A 23 7.58 -4.56 -7.17
N GLU A 24 8.57 -3.73 -7.47
CA GLU A 24 8.90 -3.31 -8.83
C GLU A 24 9.15 -4.52 -9.75
N GLY A 25 8.64 -4.47 -10.98
CA GLY A 25 8.71 -5.59 -11.93
C GLY A 25 7.66 -6.68 -11.72
N THR A 26 6.86 -6.65 -10.65
CA THR A 26 5.75 -7.61 -10.45
C THR A 26 4.74 -7.53 -11.59
N ILE A 27 4.35 -8.68 -12.13
CA ILE A 27 3.22 -8.81 -13.06
C ILE A 27 1.94 -8.93 -12.23
N ILE A 28 1.02 -7.97 -12.39
CA ILE A 28 -0.21 -7.91 -11.60
C ILE A 28 -1.13 -9.08 -11.94
N ALA A 29 -1.43 -9.91 -10.94
CA ALA A 29 -2.41 -10.98 -10.96
C ALA A 29 -3.53 -10.73 -9.93
N ALA A 30 -4.57 -11.56 -9.94
CA ALA A 30 -5.68 -11.48 -9.00
C ALA A 30 -5.20 -11.51 -7.53
N GLU A 31 -4.20 -12.35 -7.22
CA GLU A 31 -3.61 -12.47 -5.88
C GLU A 31 -2.83 -11.22 -5.40
N ASN A 32 -2.65 -10.20 -6.25
CA ASN A 32 -2.10 -8.90 -5.82
C ASN A 32 -3.19 -7.88 -5.50
N LEU A 33 -4.43 -8.08 -5.96
CA LEU A 33 -5.52 -7.10 -5.89
C LEU A 33 -6.42 -7.34 -4.68
N GLU A 34 -6.84 -6.26 -4.03
CA GLU A 34 -7.81 -6.26 -2.93
C GLU A 34 -9.25 -6.28 -3.46
N ASP A 35 -10.18 -6.81 -2.67
CA ASP A 35 -11.58 -7.01 -3.07
C ASP A 35 -12.36 -5.68 -3.19
N PRO A 36 -12.94 -5.33 -4.36
CA PRO A 36 -13.72 -4.11 -4.51
C PRO A 36 -14.95 -4.00 -3.60
N ASP A 37 -15.52 -5.14 -3.18
CA ASP A 37 -16.70 -5.16 -2.29
C ASP A 37 -16.41 -4.55 -0.90
N ILE A 38 -15.14 -4.50 -0.46
CA ILE A 38 -14.74 -3.88 0.82
C ILE A 38 -14.22 -2.44 0.68
N PHE A 39 -14.10 -1.90 -0.53
CA PHE A 39 -13.65 -0.52 -0.74
C PHE A 39 -14.56 0.55 -0.13
N PRO A 40 -15.91 0.41 -0.08
CA PRO A 40 -16.77 1.39 0.60
C PRO A 40 -16.39 1.57 2.08
N ASP A 41 -16.23 0.47 2.82
CA ASP A 41 -15.82 0.50 4.24
C ASP A 41 -14.40 1.07 4.42
N MET A 42 -13.48 0.80 3.48
CA MET A 42 -12.13 1.35 3.50
C MET A 42 -12.08 2.86 3.19
N VAL A 43 -12.97 3.37 2.35
CA VAL A 43 -13.11 4.80 2.05
C VAL A 43 -13.82 5.54 3.18
N ASP A 44 -14.91 4.98 3.72
CA ASP A 44 -15.66 5.57 4.84
C ASP A 44 -14.84 5.60 6.15
N SER A 45 -13.90 4.66 6.33
CA SER A 45 -12.93 4.70 7.44
C SER A 45 -11.71 5.61 7.18
N GLY A 46 -11.59 6.20 5.99
CA GLY A 46 -10.47 7.06 5.60
C GLY A 46 -9.15 6.33 5.37
N LEU A 47 -9.18 5.00 5.24
CA LEU A 47 -8.00 4.16 5.03
C LEU A 47 -7.59 4.07 3.55
N LEU A 48 -8.55 4.16 2.64
CA LEU A 48 -8.37 4.15 1.19
C LEU A 48 -8.86 5.47 0.58
N THR A 49 -8.17 5.94 -0.46
CA THR A 49 -8.61 7.07 -1.30
C THR A 49 -8.43 6.69 -2.75
N ILE A 50 -9.52 6.66 -3.51
CA ILE A 50 -9.55 6.18 -4.90
C ILE A 50 -9.62 7.41 -5.83
N PRO A 51 -8.63 7.66 -6.70
CA PRO A 51 -8.63 8.79 -7.61
C PRO A 51 -9.40 8.50 -8.91
N ASP A 52 -9.88 9.55 -9.58
CA ASP A 52 -10.65 9.47 -10.84
C ASP A 52 -9.92 8.75 -11.99
N ASN A 53 -8.59 8.63 -11.92
CA ASN A 53 -7.73 7.98 -12.92
C ASN A 53 -7.33 6.53 -12.55
N CYS A 54 -7.97 5.92 -11.55
CA CYS A 54 -7.73 4.52 -11.18
C CYS A 54 -8.18 3.57 -12.31
N LEU A 55 -7.33 2.61 -12.66
CA LEU A 55 -7.58 1.61 -13.70
C LEU A 55 -8.49 0.47 -13.20
N LYS A 56 -9.14 -0.22 -14.14
CA LYS A 56 -10.00 -1.37 -13.82
C LYS A 56 -9.21 -2.67 -13.68
N VAL A 57 -9.75 -3.62 -12.91
CA VAL A 57 -9.18 -4.98 -12.70
C VAL A 57 -8.77 -5.66 -14.03
N LYS A 58 -9.63 -5.62 -15.05
CA LYS A 58 -9.34 -6.18 -16.39
C LYS A 58 -8.19 -5.48 -17.16
N GLU A 59 -7.89 -4.22 -16.84
CA GLU A 59 -6.90 -3.40 -17.53
C GLU A 59 -5.51 -3.58 -16.94
N VAL A 60 -5.43 -3.86 -15.64
CA VAL A 60 -4.17 -4.07 -14.90
C VAL A 60 -3.70 -5.53 -14.89
N ILE A 61 -4.60 -6.52 -14.96
CA ILE A 61 -4.16 -7.94 -14.89
C ILE A 61 -3.24 -8.27 -16.07
N GLY A 62 -2.00 -8.67 -15.78
CA GLY A 62 -0.94 -8.92 -16.75
C GLY A 62 -0.08 -7.70 -17.11
N ALA A 63 -0.34 -6.52 -16.54
CA ALA A 63 0.55 -5.36 -16.61
C ALA A 63 1.71 -5.52 -15.62
N LYS A 64 2.85 -4.88 -15.89
CA LYS A 64 4.06 -4.89 -15.06
C LYS A 64 4.16 -3.61 -14.24
N LEU A 65 4.39 -3.73 -12.94
CA LEU A 65 4.57 -2.58 -12.04
C LEU A 65 5.93 -1.90 -12.24
N THR A 66 5.96 -0.56 -12.37
CA THR A 66 7.16 0.21 -12.71
C THR A 66 7.93 0.78 -11.52
N LYS A 67 7.37 0.67 -10.30
CA LYS A 67 7.98 1.07 -9.03
C LYS A 67 7.37 0.27 -7.89
N THR A 68 8.09 0.02 -6.81
CA THR A 68 7.49 -0.61 -5.61
C THR A 68 6.41 0.29 -5.00
N ILE A 69 5.27 -0.28 -4.61
CA ILE A 69 4.15 0.42 -3.95
C ILE A 69 3.66 -0.33 -2.71
N ASP A 70 3.13 0.39 -1.73
CA ASP A 70 2.57 -0.18 -0.50
C ASP A 70 1.13 -0.67 -0.68
N SER A 71 0.64 -1.46 0.28
CA SER A 71 -0.76 -1.93 0.35
C SER A 71 -1.76 -0.79 0.29
N LEU A 72 -2.93 -1.06 -0.30
CA LEU A 72 -4.03 -0.11 -0.52
C LEU A 72 -3.70 1.07 -1.46
N THR A 73 -2.62 0.95 -2.25
CA THR A 73 -2.34 1.87 -3.36
C THR A 73 -3.28 1.56 -4.55
N PRO A 74 -4.07 2.53 -5.04
CA PRO A 74 -4.84 2.38 -6.28
C PRO A 74 -3.91 2.35 -7.50
N LEU A 75 -4.20 1.49 -8.47
CA LEU A 75 -3.38 1.32 -9.67
C LEU A 75 -3.75 2.35 -10.75
N THR A 76 -2.75 3.09 -11.22
CA THR A 76 -2.90 4.20 -12.18
C THR A 76 -1.98 4.03 -13.40
N PRO A 77 -2.25 4.72 -14.54
CA PRO A 77 -1.46 4.54 -15.76
C PRO A 77 0.02 4.94 -15.67
N ASP A 78 0.41 5.77 -14.69
CA ASP A 78 1.80 6.19 -14.48
C ASP A 78 2.67 5.14 -13.77
N ILE A 79 2.07 4.06 -13.24
CA ILE A 79 2.78 3.05 -12.44
C ILE A 79 2.77 1.65 -13.07
N LEU A 80 2.19 1.50 -14.27
CA LEU A 80 2.03 0.21 -14.95
C LEU A 80 2.45 0.27 -16.43
N GLU A 81 3.33 -0.65 -16.82
CA GLU A 81 3.66 -0.95 -18.22
C GLU A 81 2.77 -2.09 -18.75
N GLY A 82 2.40 -2.04 -20.03
CA GLY A 82 1.64 -3.12 -20.68
C GLY A 82 0.16 -3.21 -20.30
N ILE A 83 -0.44 -2.12 -19.80
CA ILE A 83 -1.88 -2.05 -19.49
C ILE A 83 -2.76 -2.39 -20.70
N LYS A 84 -3.85 -3.12 -20.46
CA LYS A 84 -4.76 -3.63 -21.52
C LYS A 84 -5.80 -2.59 -21.96
N THR A 85 -5.39 -1.35 -22.19
CA THR A 85 -6.22 -0.36 -22.89
C THR A 85 -6.29 -0.68 -24.38
N ALA A 86 -7.30 -0.14 -25.08
CA ALA A 86 -7.55 -0.47 -26.49
C ALA A 86 -6.45 0.02 -27.47
N GLU A 87 -5.49 0.84 -27.01
CA GLU A 87 -4.50 1.53 -27.83
C GLU A 87 -3.05 1.39 -27.32
N SER A 88 -2.55 0.16 -27.14
CA SER A 88 -1.10 -0.11 -27.28
C SER A 88 -0.74 -1.54 -27.61
N LYS A 89 -0.28 -1.76 -28.87
CA LYS A 89 0.63 -2.84 -29.24
C LYS A 89 1.99 -2.23 -29.56
N LYS A 90 2.97 -2.33 -28.66
CA LYS A 90 4.42 -2.49 -28.92
C LYS A 90 5.27 -2.26 -27.66
N GLU A 91 6.54 -2.65 -27.78
CA GLU A 91 7.63 -2.60 -26.80
C GLU A 91 7.43 -3.67 -25.71
N ASP A 92 7.99 -4.88 -25.85
CA ASP A 92 9.41 -5.31 -25.83
C ASP A 92 10.04 -5.25 -24.41
N LYS A 93 11.01 -6.07 -23.99
CA LYS A 93 11.46 -7.46 -24.27
C LYS A 93 12.81 -7.65 -23.52
N GLU A 94 13.14 -8.87 -23.08
CA GLU A 94 14.28 -9.21 -22.18
C GLU A 94 14.13 -8.64 -20.74
N GLU A 95 14.28 -9.41 -19.64
CA GLU A 95 15.47 -10.06 -19.03
C GLU A 95 16.32 -9.02 -18.23
N VAL A 96 16.68 -9.20 -16.94
CA VAL A 96 17.58 -10.21 -16.33
C VAL A 96 17.24 -10.47 -14.83
N LYS A 97 17.86 -11.50 -14.22
CA LYS A 97 17.65 -12.03 -12.84
C LYS A 97 18.56 -11.41 -11.75
N GLU A 98 18.28 -11.76 -10.49
CA GLU A 98 19.21 -11.87 -9.32
C GLU A 98 19.81 -10.56 -8.74
N ASP A 99 20.10 -10.41 -7.43
CA ASP A 99 19.71 -11.10 -6.17
C ASP A 99 20.24 -10.26 -4.95
N SER A 100 20.05 -10.74 -3.71
CA SER A 100 20.93 -10.54 -2.53
C SER A 100 20.73 -9.34 -1.58
N THR A 101 19.87 -9.56 -0.57
CA THR A 101 20.15 -9.45 0.89
C THR A 101 20.62 -8.15 1.58
N GLU A 102 19.72 -7.62 2.43
CA GLU A 102 19.87 -7.37 3.89
C GLU A 102 20.81 -6.30 4.52
N ASP A 103 20.15 -5.44 5.33
CA ASP A 103 20.44 -5.14 6.76
C ASP A 103 21.65 -4.21 7.14
N LYS A 104 21.34 -2.99 7.65
CA LYS A 104 21.37 -2.67 9.11
C LYS A 104 20.94 -1.25 9.54
N VAL A 105 20.27 -1.20 10.70
CA VAL A 105 19.88 0.01 11.48
C VAL A 105 20.87 0.34 12.62
N PRO A 106 20.86 1.58 13.14
CA PRO A 106 20.72 1.80 14.60
C PRO A 106 19.91 3.08 15.02
N GLN A 107 19.69 3.28 16.34
CA GLN A 107 19.10 4.48 17.00
C GLN A 107 20.19 5.55 17.39
N ILE A 108 20.05 6.64 18.18
CA ILE A 108 19.23 7.08 19.35
C ILE A 108 19.14 8.64 19.42
N ASP A 109 18.42 9.39 20.29
CA ASP A 109 17.05 9.45 20.91
C ASP A 109 16.95 10.86 21.65
N ASN A 110 15.82 11.36 22.21
CA ASN A 110 15.77 12.62 23.02
C ASN A 110 14.61 13.70 22.84
N MET A 111 13.67 13.87 23.78
CA MET A 111 12.43 14.71 23.82
C MET A 111 12.51 16.27 23.85
N VAL A 112 11.51 17.00 23.26
CA VAL A 112 10.77 18.17 23.85
C VAL A 112 9.52 18.63 23.02
N ASN A 113 8.55 19.30 23.67
CA ASN A 113 7.19 19.63 23.17
C ASN A 113 7.00 21.04 22.54
N GLU A 114 6.33 21.10 21.39
CA GLU A 114 5.45 22.22 20.97
C GLU A 114 4.15 21.71 20.28
N GLY A 115 3.15 21.32 21.07
CA GLY A 115 1.76 21.16 20.60
C GLY A 115 1.38 19.77 20.08
N ASN A 116 0.13 19.67 19.60
CA ASN A 116 -0.47 18.57 18.83
C ASN A 116 -0.47 17.14 19.45
N ALA A 117 0.17 16.91 20.59
CA ALA A 117 0.29 15.59 21.22
C ALA A 117 -0.57 15.44 22.48
N SER A 118 -1.20 14.27 22.65
CA SER A 118 -1.93 13.87 23.86
C SER A 118 -1.58 12.42 24.25
N VAL A 119 -1.55 12.14 25.56
CA VAL A 119 -1.15 10.84 26.11
C VAL A 119 -2.13 10.41 27.21
N SER A 120 -2.52 9.14 27.19
CA SER A 120 -3.46 8.55 28.16
C SER A 120 -3.15 7.08 28.43
N VAL A 121 -3.60 6.54 29.57
CA VAL A 121 -3.52 5.10 29.87
C VAL A 121 -4.92 4.59 30.16
N VAL A 122 -5.40 3.62 29.37
CA VAL A 122 -6.73 3.03 29.50
C VAL A 122 -6.63 1.51 29.34
N GLY A 123 -7.21 0.74 30.27
CA GLY A 123 -7.20 -0.72 30.23
C GLY A 123 -5.82 -1.39 30.34
N GLY A 124 -4.77 -0.65 30.74
CA GLY A 124 -3.38 -1.10 30.74
C GLY A 124 -2.59 -0.72 29.48
N THR A 125 -3.24 -0.16 28.45
CA THR A 125 -2.60 0.34 27.23
C THR A 125 -2.26 1.82 27.36
N LEU A 126 -1.00 2.18 27.12
CA LEU A 126 -0.58 3.56 26.88
C LEU A 126 -0.98 3.96 25.45
N LYS A 127 -1.85 4.97 25.30
CA LYS A 127 -2.23 5.56 24.02
C LYS A 127 -1.65 6.96 23.90
N ILE A 128 -0.81 7.16 22.89
CA ILE A 128 -0.28 8.45 22.44
C ILE A 128 -1.00 8.81 21.13
N GLN A 129 -1.42 10.06 20.96
CA GLN A 129 -2.06 10.58 19.75
C GLN A 129 -1.42 11.92 19.40
N ILE A 130 -0.99 12.07 18.15
CA ILE A 130 -0.21 13.21 17.64
C ILE A 130 -0.88 13.71 16.36
N GLU A 131 -1.23 15.00 16.30
CA GLU A 131 -2.00 15.60 15.19
C GLU A 131 -1.11 16.22 14.09
N GLU A 132 0.10 16.67 14.42
CA GLU A 132 1.20 16.89 13.46
C GLU A 132 2.52 16.51 14.14
N GLY A 133 3.37 15.71 13.49
CA GLY A 133 4.58 15.14 14.10
C GLY A 133 5.87 15.81 13.65
N ARG A 134 6.47 16.65 14.50
CA ARG A 134 7.83 17.20 14.32
C ARG A 134 8.53 17.33 15.66
N GLY A 135 9.78 16.88 15.77
CA GLY A 135 10.61 17.05 16.97
C GLY A 135 10.17 16.28 18.23
N ILE A 136 9.22 15.36 18.10
CA ILE A 136 8.68 14.58 19.22
C ILE A 136 9.59 13.40 19.53
N ASP A 137 9.88 13.23 20.82
CA ASP A 137 10.44 12.03 21.42
C ASP A 137 9.86 11.91 22.85
N ILE A 138 9.81 10.69 23.40
CA ILE A 138 9.07 10.34 24.63
C ILE A 138 9.82 9.22 25.38
N GLU A 139 10.53 9.55 26.46
CA GLU A 139 11.17 8.56 27.35
C GLU A 139 10.26 8.20 28.55
N LEU A 140 10.11 6.90 28.83
CA LEU A 140 9.25 6.38 29.92
C LEU A 140 9.91 5.22 30.68
N PRO A 141 9.86 5.20 32.03
CA PRO A 141 10.43 4.11 32.82
C PRO A 141 9.58 2.84 32.71
N PHE A 142 10.09 1.84 31.99
CA PHE A 142 9.40 0.56 31.81
C PHE A 142 9.60 -0.35 33.03
N TYR A 143 8.53 -0.57 33.80
CA TYR A 143 8.51 -1.58 34.86
C TYR A 143 8.32 -2.98 34.26
N ILE A 144 9.42 -3.71 34.10
CA ILE A 144 9.38 -5.15 33.81
C ILE A 144 8.80 -5.87 35.04
N GLY A 145 7.74 -6.66 34.82
CA GLY A 145 7.22 -7.66 35.76
C GLY A 145 7.62 -9.06 35.32
#